data_AF-A0A7L2YW23-F1
#
_entry.id   AF-A0A7L2YW23-F1
#
_cell.length_a   1.000
_cell.length_b   1.000
_cell.length_c   1.000
_cell.angle_alpha   90.00
_cell.angle_beta   90.00
_cell.angle_gamma   90.00
#
_symmetry.space_group_name_H-M   'P 1'
#
loop_
_entity.id
_entity.type
_entity.pdbx_description
1 polymer ?
#
loop_
_entity_poly.entity_id
_entity_poly.type
_entity_poly.pdbx_seq_one_letter_code
_entity_poly.pdbx_strand_id
1 'polypeptide(L)'
;FACIDEAHCVSEWSHNFRPSYLRLCKVRGGRFRGCHSSQFGVTLCVTHPLSSSWQVLRDRLGVRCFLGLTATATLATARDVAHHLGIPAEEGITLRSSTVPPNLLLSVSVDEDKDQALISLLQREPFVSLDSIIVYCTRREETLRIAALIRTRLQGILLQEPSGTGEPEPDTTTQRKKTKTKSGRRPPECVADAYHAGLSPAERRRVQKAFMGGQLRLVVATVAFGMGLDKPDVRGVLHYNMPKNFESYVQEIGRAGRDGQPARCHLFLDPQV
;
A
#
# COMPACT_ATOMS: atom_id res chain seq x y z
N PHE A 1 -5.03 -0.45 28.02
CA PHE A 1 -5.12 0.62 27.02
C PHE A 1 -5.84 0.08 25.79
N ALA A 2 -6.45 0.93 24.96
CA ALA A 2 -7.02 0.52 23.68
C ALA A 2 -6.29 1.24 22.54
N CYS A 3 -5.93 0.49 21.51
CA CYS A 3 -5.39 1.04 20.27
C CYS A 3 -6.52 1.13 19.25
N ILE A 4 -6.68 2.31 18.64
CA ILE A 4 -7.62 2.56 17.56
C ILE A 4 -6.78 2.78 16.31
N ASP A 5 -6.73 1.77 15.47
CA ASP A 5 -6.11 1.87 14.16
C ASP A 5 -7.03 2.63 13.18
N GLU A 6 -6.44 3.27 12.19
CA GLU A 6 -7.14 4.17 11.24
C GLU A 6 -8.03 5.21 11.94
N ALA A 7 -7.50 5.81 13.02
CA ALA A 7 -8.22 6.71 13.92
C ALA A 7 -8.85 7.93 13.20
N HIS A 8 -8.34 8.32 12.03
CA HIS A 8 -8.96 9.34 11.20
C HIS A 8 -10.44 9.04 10.89
N CYS A 9 -10.85 7.76 10.82
CA CYS A 9 -12.23 7.34 10.53
C CYS A 9 -13.27 7.86 11.54
N VAL A 10 -12.83 8.32 12.71
CA VAL A 10 -13.69 8.91 13.75
C VAL A 10 -14.14 10.33 13.37
N SER A 11 -13.32 11.06 12.62
CA SER A 11 -13.54 12.47 12.29
C SER A 11 -14.37 12.61 11.01
N GLU A 12 -15.41 13.45 11.07
CA GLU A 12 -16.23 13.82 9.90
C GLU A 12 -15.42 14.63 8.87
N TRP A 13 -14.35 15.29 9.31
CA TRP A 13 -13.39 16.01 8.48
C TRP A 13 -12.35 15.10 7.83
N SER A 14 -12.43 13.78 8.05
CA SER A 14 -11.55 12.82 7.40
C SER A 14 -12.08 12.42 6.03
N HIS A 15 -11.15 12.08 5.14
CA HIS A 15 -11.44 11.56 3.81
C HIS A 15 -12.15 10.19 3.79
N ASN A 16 -12.27 9.52 4.95
CA ASN A 16 -12.86 8.19 5.10
C ASN A 16 -13.61 8.06 6.44
N PHE A 17 -14.52 9.01 6.71
CA PHE A 17 -15.36 8.99 7.90
C PHE A 17 -16.24 7.72 7.97
N ARG A 18 -16.25 7.07 9.13
CA ARG A 18 -17.03 5.85 9.37
C ARG A 18 -17.90 6.02 10.62
N PRO A 19 -19.23 6.19 10.47
CA PRO A 19 -20.15 6.31 11.61
C PRO A 19 -20.09 5.11 12.58
N SER A 20 -19.62 3.94 12.15
CA SER A 20 -19.41 2.79 13.02
C SER A 20 -18.34 3.02 14.10
N TYR A 21 -17.34 3.87 13.84
CA TYR A 21 -16.34 4.26 14.84
C TYR A 21 -17.00 5.11 15.94
N LEU A 22 -17.97 5.95 15.60
CA LEU A 22 -18.80 6.67 16.57
C LEU A 22 -19.75 5.75 17.37
N ARG A 23 -19.97 4.51 16.94
CA ARG A 23 -20.75 3.55 17.74
C ARG A 23 -19.91 2.91 18.84
N LEU A 24 -18.61 2.70 18.62
CA LEU A 24 -17.69 2.38 19.72
C LEU A 24 -17.68 3.52 20.76
N CYS A 25 -18.01 4.74 20.33
CA CYS A 25 -18.24 5.89 21.19
C CYS A 25 -19.55 5.83 21.99
N LYS A 26 -20.60 5.21 21.44
CA LYS A 26 -21.97 5.14 21.98
C LYS A 26 -22.60 3.75 21.72
N VAL A 27 -22.34 2.77 22.58
CA VAL A 27 -23.15 1.54 22.70
C VAL A 27 -23.78 1.47 24.09
N ARG A 28 -25.08 1.77 24.18
CA ARG A 28 -25.92 1.25 25.26
C ARG A 28 -26.13 -0.24 25.00
N GLY A 29 -25.58 -1.09 25.87
CA GLY A 29 -26.01 -2.48 26.03
C GLY A 29 -25.67 -3.44 24.88
N GLY A 30 -24.44 -3.97 24.82
CA GLY A 30 -24.13 -5.09 23.94
C GLY A 30 -22.76 -5.71 24.24
N ARG A 31 -22.71 -7.05 24.35
CA ARG A 31 -21.56 -7.86 24.78
C ARG A 31 -20.62 -8.11 23.58
N PHE A 32 -19.34 -7.76 23.67
CA PHE A 32 -18.33 -8.03 22.61
C PHE A 32 -17.32 -9.10 23.07
N ARG A 33 -16.98 -10.05 22.18
CA ARG A 33 -15.89 -11.04 22.34
C ARG A 33 -14.68 -10.60 21.50
N GLY A 34 -13.48 -10.69 22.09
CA GLY A 34 -12.24 -10.11 21.56
C GLY A 34 -11.57 -10.92 20.44
N CYS A 35 -10.69 -10.24 19.69
CA CYS A 35 -9.82 -10.82 18.66
C CYS A 35 -8.43 -10.17 18.75
N HIS A 36 -7.37 -10.96 18.59
CA HIS A 36 -5.95 -10.57 18.64
C HIS A 36 -5.36 -10.45 17.23
N SER A 37 -4.52 -9.44 16.97
CA SER A 37 -3.17 -9.59 16.38
C SER A 37 -2.46 -8.22 16.26
N SER A 38 -1.20 -8.26 15.84
CA SER A 38 -0.07 -7.42 16.24
C SER A 38 0.45 -6.40 15.22
N GLN A 39 1.03 -5.33 15.79
CA GLN A 39 2.27 -4.60 15.44
C GLN A 39 2.33 -3.47 14.39
N PHE A 40 2.90 -2.36 14.90
CA PHE A 40 3.52 -1.14 14.33
C PHE A 40 2.65 0.08 13.94
N GLY A 41 2.84 1.16 14.70
CA GLY A 41 2.37 2.53 14.39
C GLY A 41 2.59 3.51 15.57
N VAL A 42 2.82 4.78 15.25
CA VAL A 42 3.24 5.91 16.11
C VAL A 42 2.46 6.06 17.42
N THR A 43 3.15 6.18 18.56
CA THR A 43 2.54 6.19 19.91
C THR A 43 2.02 7.56 20.34
N LEU A 44 0.70 7.71 20.48
CA LEU A 44 0.03 8.71 21.32
C LEU A 44 -0.37 8.06 22.65
N CYS A 45 0.20 8.50 23.77
CA CYS A 45 -0.11 7.95 25.09
C CYS A 45 -0.46 9.09 26.04
N VAL A 46 -1.72 9.20 26.47
CA VAL A 46 -2.08 10.03 27.63
C VAL A 46 -3.08 9.30 28.52
N THR A 47 -2.82 9.37 29.81
CA THR A 47 -3.67 8.93 30.92
C THR A 47 -4.31 10.18 31.53
N HIS A 48 -5.62 10.39 31.37
CA HIS A 48 -6.57 11.10 32.27
C HIS A 48 -7.83 11.60 31.48
N PRO A 49 -8.98 11.84 32.15
CA PRO A 49 -10.29 11.51 31.56
C PRO A 49 -11.15 12.75 31.28
N LEU A 50 -11.23 13.22 30.03
CA LEU A 50 -12.25 14.20 29.64
C LEU A 50 -12.64 14.04 28.16
N SER A 51 -13.70 13.26 27.89
CA SER A 51 -14.61 13.39 26.73
C SER A 51 -15.56 12.18 26.65
N SER A 52 -16.85 12.48 26.49
CA SER A 52 -18.03 11.59 26.57
C SER A 52 -18.11 10.52 25.47
N SER A 53 -17.13 10.48 24.57
CA SER A 53 -17.21 9.75 23.31
C SER A 53 -16.63 8.34 23.38
N TRP A 54 -16.34 7.70 24.51
CA TRP A 54 -15.88 6.28 24.50
C TRP A 54 -16.42 5.47 25.69
N GLN A 55 -17.62 5.81 26.14
CA GLN A 55 -18.25 5.23 27.34
C GLN A 55 -18.27 3.70 27.33
N VAL A 56 -18.43 3.06 26.18
CA VAL A 56 -18.46 1.58 26.10
C VAL A 56 -17.12 0.97 26.53
N LEU A 57 -16.03 1.48 25.96
CA LEU A 57 -14.69 0.98 26.23
C LEU A 57 -14.24 1.37 27.64
N ARG A 58 -14.62 2.56 28.10
CA ARG A 58 -14.34 3.03 29.46
C ARG A 58 -15.14 2.27 30.53
N ASP A 59 -16.44 2.17 30.37
CA ASP A 59 -17.37 1.68 31.40
C ASP A 59 -17.51 0.15 31.39
N ARG A 60 -17.47 -0.50 30.22
CA ARG A 60 -17.62 -1.96 30.13
C ARG A 60 -16.29 -2.71 30.15
N LEU A 61 -15.22 -2.10 29.64
CA LEU A 61 -13.91 -2.75 29.51
C LEU A 61 -12.83 -2.08 30.37
N GLY A 62 -13.16 -1.04 31.15
CA GLY A 62 -12.22 -0.38 32.06
C GLY A 62 -11.07 0.34 31.35
N VAL A 63 -11.19 0.64 30.05
CA VAL A 63 -10.13 1.27 29.26
C VAL A 63 -9.97 2.73 29.66
N ARG A 64 -8.83 3.10 30.23
CA ARG A 64 -8.55 4.50 30.62
C ARG A 64 -7.56 5.25 29.72
N CYS A 65 -6.80 4.49 28.92
CA CYS A 65 -5.75 5.00 28.05
C CYS A 65 -6.08 4.59 26.60
N PHE A 66 -6.03 5.55 25.69
CA PHE A 66 -6.32 5.40 24.27
C PHE A 66 -5.10 5.80 23.44
N LEU A 67 -4.83 4.99 22.42
CA LEU A 67 -3.79 5.21 21.43
C LEU A 67 -4.47 5.28 20.06
N GLY A 68 -4.45 6.43 19.40
CA GLY A 68 -4.96 6.58 18.03
C GLY A 68 -3.83 6.52 17.01
N LEU A 69 -3.92 5.61 16.05
CA LEU A 69 -2.95 5.47 14.95
C LEU A 69 -3.61 5.91 13.64
N THR A 70 -2.93 6.76 12.88
CA THR A 70 -3.33 7.06 11.50
C THR A 70 -2.09 7.34 10.66
N ALA A 71 -2.08 6.85 9.42
CA ALA A 71 -0.99 7.11 8.47
C ALA A 71 -1.11 8.51 7.84
N THR A 72 -2.34 8.98 7.60
CA THR A 72 -2.62 10.27 6.98
C THR A 72 -3.71 11.01 7.78
N ALA A 73 -3.45 12.27 8.11
CA ALA A 73 -4.44 13.15 8.74
C ALA A 73 -4.02 14.61 8.55
N THR A 74 -4.97 15.46 8.18
CA THR A 74 -4.77 16.92 8.25
C THR A 74 -4.68 17.37 9.71
N LEU A 75 -4.17 18.58 9.96
CA LEU A 75 -4.16 19.16 11.31
C LEU A 75 -5.57 19.27 11.90
N ALA A 76 -6.57 19.58 11.07
CA ALA A 76 -7.97 19.63 11.49
C ALA A 76 -8.50 18.24 11.87
N THR A 77 -8.28 17.24 11.00
CA THR A 77 -8.65 15.84 11.29
C THR A 77 -7.96 15.32 12.54
N ALA A 78 -6.66 15.58 12.72
CA ALA A 78 -5.91 15.13 13.90
C ALA A 78 -6.42 15.75 15.20
N ARG A 79 -6.77 17.05 15.19
CA ARG A 79 -7.38 17.73 16.34
C ARG A 79 -8.76 17.17 16.66
N ASP A 80 -9.56 16.90 15.63
CA ASP A 80 -10.90 16.34 15.81
C ASP A 80 -10.84 14.90 16.37
N VAL A 81 -9.91 14.08 15.85
CA VAL A 81 -9.61 12.75 16.41
C VAL A 81 -9.16 12.84 17.87
N ALA A 82 -8.24 13.74 18.20
CA ALA A 82 -7.78 13.96 19.57
C ALA A 82 -8.93 14.36 20.50
N HIS A 83 -9.79 15.27 20.06
CA HIS A 83 -11.00 15.67 20.78
C HIS A 83 -11.95 14.48 21.03
N HIS A 84 -12.18 13.64 20.01
CA HIS A 84 -12.97 12.43 20.18
C HIS A 84 -12.34 11.43 21.15
N LEU A 85 -11.02 11.24 21.13
CA LEU A 85 -10.30 10.34 22.04
C LEU A 85 -10.17 10.90 23.47
N GLY A 86 -10.49 12.18 23.68
CA GLY A 86 -10.30 12.88 24.96
C GLY A 86 -8.83 13.15 25.26
N ILE A 87 -8.04 13.39 24.20
CA ILE A 87 -6.61 13.67 24.28
C ILE A 87 -6.44 15.20 24.27
N PRO A 88 -5.85 15.81 25.31
CA PRO A 88 -5.64 17.25 25.36
C PRO A 88 -4.70 17.71 24.25
N ALA A 89 -5.04 18.85 23.63
CA ALA A 89 -4.31 19.39 22.48
C ALA A 89 -2.84 19.74 22.79
N GLU A 90 -2.52 19.92 24.06
CA GLU A 90 -1.27 20.48 24.58
C GLU A 90 -0.22 19.40 24.88
N GLU A 91 -0.65 18.17 25.15
CA GLU A 91 0.23 17.07 25.58
C GLU A 91 0.24 15.89 24.59
N GLY A 92 -0.75 15.80 23.69
CA GLY A 92 -1.02 14.57 22.97
C GLY A 92 -0.77 14.60 21.47
N ILE A 93 -0.76 15.73 20.78
CA ILE A 93 -0.71 15.72 19.31
C ILE A 93 0.74 15.75 18.81
N THR A 94 1.39 14.59 18.74
CA THR A 94 2.69 14.47 18.04
C THR A 94 2.43 14.34 16.53
N LEU A 95 2.25 15.48 15.86
CA LEU A 95 2.23 15.53 14.39
C LEU A 95 3.67 15.45 13.87
N ARG A 96 4.05 14.28 13.37
CA ARG A 96 5.22 14.21 12.47
C ARG A 96 4.74 14.62 11.10
N SER A 97 5.26 15.76 10.60
CA SER A 97 4.97 16.25 9.26
C SER A 97 5.14 15.11 8.25
N SER A 98 4.07 14.78 7.54
CA SER A 98 4.04 13.77 6.50
C SER A 98 4.71 14.32 5.24
N THR A 99 6.03 14.51 5.29
CA THR A 99 6.79 14.76 4.08
C THR A 99 6.82 13.47 3.27
N VAL A 100 6.57 13.60 1.96
CA VAL A 100 6.80 12.50 1.02
C VAL A 100 8.25 12.03 1.21
N PRO A 101 8.50 10.72 1.40
CA PRO A 101 9.85 10.23 1.59
C PRO A 101 10.76 10.66 0.43
N PRO A 102 12.01 11.11 0.71
CA PRO A 102 12.89 11.66 -0.31
C PRO A 102 13.34 10.64 -1.37
N ASN A 103 13.19 9.34 -1.08
CA ASN A 103 13.46 8.26 -2.01
C ASN A 103 12.30 8.00 -3.00
N LEU A 104 11.16 8.68 -2.86
CA LEU A 104 10.07 8.60 -3.83
C LEU A 104 10.23 9.65 -4.92
N LEU A 105 10.37 9.18 -6.17
CA LEU A 105 10.41 10.02 -7.36
C LEU A 105 9.00 10.12 -7.94
N LEU A 106 8.39 11.30 -7.80
CA LEU A 106 7.04 11.56 -8.29
C LEU A 106 7.08 12.13 -9.72
N SER A 107 6.15 11.69 -10.56
CA SER A 107 5.98 12.21 -11.92
C SER A 107 4.50 12.17 -12.31
N VAL A 108 4.12 13.02 -13.25
CA VAL A 108 2.74 13.15 -13.73
C VAL A 108 2.77 13.36 -15.24
N SER A 109 1.81 12.79 -15.95
CA SER A 109 1.58 13.05 -17.37
C SER A 109 0.10 13.25 -17.67
N VAL A 110 -0.17 13.89 -18.80
CA VAL A 110 -1.50 14.01 -19.39
C VAL A 110 -1.38 13.35 -20.75
N ASP A 111 -2.09 12.25 -20.95
CA ASP A 111 -1.99 11.42 -22.15
C ASP A 111 -3.35 11.26 -22.81
N GLU A 112 -3.40 11.41 -24.14
CA GLU A 112 -4.63 11.18 -24.92
C GLU A 112 -5.05 9.70 -24.86
N ASP A 113 -4.08 8.79 -24.97
CA ASP A 113 -4.26 7.35 -24.83
C ASP A 113 -3.46 6.81 -23.63
N LYS A 114 -4.15 6.71 -22.48
CA LYS A 114 -3.57 6.21 -21.23
C LYS A 114 -3.14 4.75 -21.30
N ASP A 115 -3.80 3.93 -22.12
CA ASP A 115 -3.41 2.52 -22.27
C ASP A 115 -2.04 2.43 -22.95
N GLN A 116 -1.83 3.19 -24.02
CA GLN A 116 -0.54 3.24 -24.72
C GLN A 116 0.54 3.89 -23.86
N ALA A 117 0.22 4.97 -23.17
CA ALA A 117 1.15 5.65 -22.26
C ALA A 117 1.60 4.71 -21.14
N LEU A 118 0.68 3.95 -20.53
CA LEU A 118 1.00 2.96 -19.51
C LEU A 118 1.95 1.89 -20.03
N ILE A 119 1.67 1.31 -21.21
CA ILE A 119 2.53 0.27 -21.79
C ILE A 119 3.90 0.84 -22.16
N SER A 120 3.94 2.01 -22.81
CA SER A 120 5.19 2.71 -23.16
C SER A 120 6.03 2.99 -21.91
N LEU A 121 5.40 3.45 -20.83
CA LEU A 121 6.07 3.69 -19.55
C LEU A 121 6.69 2.39 -19.02
N LEU A 122 5.92 1.29 -18.98
CA LEU A 122 6.36 -0.01 -18.47
C LEU A 122 7.46 -0.69 -19.29
N GLN A 123 7.63 -0.30 -20.56
CA GLN A 123 8.64 -0.81 -21.48
C GLN A 123 9.94 0.02 -21.49
N ARG A 124 9.92 1.23 -20.92
CA ARG A 124 11.09 2.11 -20.88
C ARG A 124 11.83 2.01 -19.56
N GLU A 125 13.12 2.33 -19.59
CA GLU A 125 13.87 2.54 -18.35
C GLU A 125 13.27 3.73 -17.57
N PRO A 126 13.17 3.62 -16.24
CA PRO A 126 13.59 2.48 -15.44
C PRO A 126 12.48 1.48 -15.11
N PHE A 127 11.25 1.65 -15.58
CA PHE A 127 10.13 0.78 -15.23
C PHE A 127 10.28 -0.65 -15.77
N VAL A 128 10.97 -0.82 -16.90
CA VAL A 128 11.26 -2.15 -17.48
C VAL A 128 12.05 -3.04 -16.52
N SER A 129 12.98 -2.46 -15.76
CA SER A 129 13.86 -3.16 -14.81
C SER A 129 13.26 -3.30 -13.39
N LEU A 130 12.06 -2.76 -13.15
CA LEU A 130 11.40 -2.90 -11.84
C LEU A 130 10.60 -4.20 -11.75
N ASP A 131 10.83 -4.93 -10.66
CA ASP A 131 10.21 -6.24 -10.42
C ASP A 131 8.95 -6.20 -9.54
N SER A 132 8.57 -5.03 -9.02
CA SER A 132 7.48 -4.89 -8.05
C SER A 132 6.74 -3.57 -8.25
N ILE A 133 5.66 -3.63 -9.03
CA ILE A 133 4.86 -2.47 -9.41
C ILE A 133 3.41 -2.68 -9.00
N ILE A 134 2.79 -1.64 -8.44
CA ILE A 134 1.36 -1.58 -8.18
C ILE A 134 0.75 -0.58 -9.17
N VAL A 135 -0.32 -0.96 -9.85
CA VAL A 135 -1.10 -0.07 -10.72
C VAL A 135 -2.47 0.13 -10.09
N TYR A 136 -2.78 1.34 -9.64
CA TYR A 136 -4.06 1.70 -9.05
C TYR A 136 -5.08 2.11 -10.12
N CYS A 137 -6.23 1.44 -10.07
CA CYS A 137 -7.42 1.75 -10.86
C CYS A 137 -8.60 2.05 -9.94
N THR A 138 -9.56 2.85 -10.42
CA THR A 138 -10.76 3.18 -9.63
C THR A 138 -11.80 2.07 -9.66
N ARG A 139 -11.96 1.39 -10.80
CA ARG A 139 -13.03 0.41 -11.05
C ARG A 139 -12.50 -1.03 -11.09
N ARG A 140 -13.34 -1.97 -10.66
CA ARG A 140 -13.02 -3.41 -10.66
C ARG A 140 -12.80 -3.95 -12.08
N GLU A 141 -13.72 -3.62 -12.99
CA GLU A 141 -13.63 -4.01 -14.42
C GLU A 141 -12.34 -3.49 -15.07
N GLU A 142 -11.92 -2.28 -14.69
CA GLU A 142 -10.70 -1.66 -15.19
C GLU A 142 -9.44 -2.41 -14.73
N THR A 143 -9.41 -2.89 -13.49
CA THR A 143 -8.27 -3.71 -13.02
C THR A 143 -8.07 -4.98 -13.85
N LEU A 144 -9.17 -5.65 -14.24
CA LEU A 144 -9.12 -6.85 -15.07
C LEU A 144 -8.66 -6.52 -16.49
N ARG A 145 -9.22 -5.46 -17.08
CA ARG A 145 -8.89 -4.98 -18.43
C ARG A 145 -7.42 -4.59 -18.54
N ILE A 146 -6.92 -3.79 -17.60
CA ILE A 146 -5.53 -3.32 -17.59
C ILE A 146 -4.56 -4.49 -17.30
N ALA A 147 -4.89 -5.40 -16.38
CA ALA A 147 -4.05 -6.58 -16.16
C ALA A 147 -3.96 -7.46 -17.42
N ALA A 148 -5.07 -7.65 -18.14
CA ALA A 148 -5.08 -8.37 -19.40
C ALA A 148 -4.25 -7.66 -20.48
N LEU A 149 -4.40 -6.34 -20.62
CA LEU A 149 -3.61 -5.52 -21.55
C LEU A 149 -2.11 -5.67 -21.29
N ILE A 150 -1.68 -5.54 -20.03
CA ILE A 150 -0.28 -5.65 -19.63
C ILE A 150 0.26 -7.05 -19.93
N ARG A 151 -0.50 -8.12 -19.62
CA ARG A 151 -0.10 -9.50 -19.93
C ARG A 151 0.12 -9.70 -21.43
N THR A 152 -0.80 -9.21 -22.27
CA THR A 152 -0.71 -9.36 -23.72
C THR A 152 0.45 -8.56 -24.32
N ARG A 153 0.71 -7.34 -23.83
CA ARG A 153 1.72 -6.44 -24.40
C ARG A 153 3.13 -6.70 -23.89
N LEU A 154 3.30 -7.32 -22.72
CA LEU A 154 4.62 -7.60 -22.12
C LEU A 154 5.09 -9.05 -22.25
N GLN A 155 4.33 -9.95 -22.89
CA GLN A 155 4.68 -11.37 -23.06
C GLN A 155 6.08 -11.61 -23.69
N GLY A 156 6.56 -10.72 -24.54
CA GLY A 156 7.85 -10.86 -25.25
C GLY A 156 9.09 -10.31 -24.52
N ILE A 157 8.93 -9.51 -23.45
CA ILE A 157 10.06 -8.82 -22.80
C ILE A 157 10.76 -9.69 -21.74
N LEU A 158 10.06 -10.68 -21.18
CA LEU A 158 10.59 -11.57 -20.14
C LEU A 158 11.24 -12.86 -20.69
N LEU A 159 11.32 -13.03 -22.01
CA LEU A 159 11.95 -14.20 -22.66
C LEU A 159 13.41 -13.96 -23.10
N GLN A 160 13.95 -12.75 -22.92
CA GLN A 160 15.38 -12.50 -23.16
C GLN A 160 16.18 -12.86 -21.91
N GLU A 161 16.53 -14.15 -21.81
CA GLU A 161 17.77 -14.53 -21.13
C GLU A 161 18.94 -13.80 -21.82
N PRO A 162 19.93 -13.26 -21.08
CA PRO A 162 21.13 -12.75 -21.71
C PRO A 162 21.84 -13.92 -22.37
N SER A 163 21.79 -13.97 -23.69
CA SER A 163 22.59 -14.85 -24.52
C SER A 163 24.07 -14.55 -24.28
N GLY A 164 24.68 -15.28 -23.35
CA GLY A 164 26.12 -15.36 -23.21
C GLY A 164 26.67 -16.05 -24.46
N THR A 165 27.23 -15.26 -25.37
CA THR A 165 28.13 -15.72 -26.40
C THR A 165 29.38 -16.32 -25.75
N GLY A 166 29.68 -17.59 -26.03
CA GLY A 166 30.91 -18.24 -25.61
C GLY A 166 30.84 -19.74 -25.84
N GLU A 167 31.34 -20.19 -26.98
CA GLU A 167 31.60 -21.61 -27.29
C GLU A 167 32.61 -22.21 -26.29
N PRO A 168 32.54 -23.52 -25.96
CA PRO A 168 33.53 -24.18 -25.11
C PRO A 168 34.64 -24.88 -25.92
N GLU A 169 35.87 -24.43 -25.75
CA GLU A 169 37.08 -25.23 -26.01
C GLU A 169 37.44 -26.05 -24.76
N PRO A 170 37.90 -27.32 -24.90
CA PRO A 170 38.34 -28.14 -23.77
C PRO A 170 39.84 -27.95 -23.53
N ASP A 171 40.28 -27.61 -22.31
CA ASP A 171 41.07 -28.54 -21.50
C ASP A 171 41.59 -28.00 -20.14
N THR A 172 41.78 -28.96 -19.23
CA THR A 172 42.69 -29.01 -18.06
C THR A 172 42.39 -28.22 -16.76
N THR A 173 41.87 -28.99 -15.80
CA THR A 173 42.42 -29.19 -14.43
C THR A 173 42.74 -27.98 -13.53
N THR A 174 41.82 -27.61 -12.62
CA THR A 174 42.17 -27.45 -11.19
C THR A 174 40.94 -27.41 -10.28
N GLN A 175 40.97 -28.23 -9.23
CA GLN A 175 40.01 -28.24 -8.13
C GLN A 175 40.09 -26.94 -7.32
N ARG A 176 38.97 -26.25 -7.07
CA ARG A 176 38.80 -25.38 -5.88
C ARG A 176 37.34 -24.96 -5.61
N LYS A 177 36.86 -25.38 -4.42
CA LYS A 177 35.85 -24.79 -3.52
C LYS A 177 34.55 -24.22 -4.12
N LYS A 178 33.47 -25.00 -3.92
CA LYS A 178 32.07 -24.54 -3.97
C LYS A 178 31.82 -23.43 -2.94
N THR A 179 31.80 -22.18 -3.37
CA THR A 179 31.06 -21.11 -2.70
C THR A 179 29.68 -21.03 -3.32
N LYS A 180 28.65 -21.45 -2.57
CA LYS A 180 27.24 -21.34 -2.93
C LYS A 180 26.82 -19.86 -2.93
N THR A 181 26.81 -19.23 -4.09
CA THR A 181 26.12 -17.95 -4.30
C THR A 181 24.63 -18.21 -4.52
N LYS A 182 23.81 -17.72 -3.59
CA LYS A 182 22.35 -17.53 -3.68
C LYS A 182 22.06 -16.54 -4.82
N SER A 183 20.99 -16.55 -5.62
CA SER A 183 19.77 -17.36 -5.73
C SER A 183 19.25 -17.14 -7.16
N GLY A 184 19.16 -18.19 -7.98
CA GLY A 184 18.55 -18.09 -9.30
C GLY A 184 17.07 -17.72 -9.17
N ARG A 185 16.72 -16.50 -9.59
CA ARG A 185 15.33 -16.01 -9.56
C ARG A 185 14.59 -16.67 -10.71
N ARG A 186 13.69 -17.61 -10.40
CA ARG A 186 12.78 -18.18 -11.40
C ARG A 186 11.98 -17.04 -12.07
N PRO A 187 11.75 -17.09 -13.38
CA PRO A 187 10.87 -16.13 -14.05
C PRO A 187 9.50 -16.09 -13.37
N PRO A 188 8.87 -14.91 -13.25
CA PRO A 188 7.53 -14.81 -12.69
C PRO A 188 6.54 -15.68 -13.49
N GLU A 189 5.72 -16.48 -12.80
CA GLU A 189 4.70 -17.33 -13.42
C GLU A 189 3.68 -16.52 -14.24
N CYS A 190 3.51 -15.23 -13.89
CA CYS A 190 2.68 -14.27 -14.61
C CYS A 190 3.25 -12.86 -14.44
N VAL A 191 3.20 -12.05 -15.51
CA VAL A 191 3.72 -10.68 -15.49
C VAL A 191 2.83 -9.75 -14.66
N ALA A 192 1.51 -9.89 -14.81
CA ALA A 192 0.54 -8.99 -14.20
C ALA A 192 -0.76 -9.71 -13.81
N ASP A 193 -1.33 -9.36 -12.65
CA ASP A 193 -2.63 -9.89 -12.21
C ASP A 193 -3.49 -8.82 -11.56
N ALA A 194 -4.81 -9.01 -11.61
CA ALA A 194 -5.78 -8.07 -11.06
C ALA A 194 -6.04 -8.35 -9.58
N TYR A 195 -6.31 -7.31 -8.80
CA TYR A 195 -6.71 -7.42 -7.39
C TYR A 195 -7.83 -6.43 -7.04
N HIS A 196 -8.99 -6.96 -6.67
CA HIS A 196 -10.11 -6.14 -6.20
C HIS A 196 -11.01 -6.92 -5.23
N ALA A 197 -11.86 -6.20 -4.50
CA ALA A 197 -12.78 -6.79 -3.52
C ALA A 197 -13.84 -7.75 -4.10
N GLY A 198 -13.98 -7.79 -5.43
CA GLY A 198 -14.88 -8.72 -6.13
C GLY A 198 -14.29 -10.11 -6.37
N LEU A 199 -12.97 -10.29 -6.19
CA LEU A 199 -12.32 -11.60 -6.30
C LEU A 199 -12.62 -12.47 -5.09
N SER A 200 -12.63 -13.78 -5.28
CA SER A 200 -12.77 -14.72 -4.17
C SER A 200 -11.63 -14.54 -3.15
N PRO A 201 -11.84 -14.87 -1.86
CA PRO A 201 -10.77 -14.81 -0.87
C PRO A 201 -9.55 -15.67 -1.23
N ALA A 202 -9.75 -16.79 -1.93
CA ALA A 202 -8.68 -17.65 -2.40
C ALA A 202 -7.82 -16.97 -3.48
N GLU A 203 -8.45 -16.33 -4.47
CA GLU A 203 -7.75 -15.59 -5.53
C GLU A 203 -6.98 -14.39 -4.97
N ARG A 204 -7.59 -13.61 -4.08
CA ARG A 204 -6.90 -12.48 -3.41
C ARG A 204 -5.65 -12.96 -2.68
N ARG A 205 -5.75 -14.04 -1.92
CA ARG A 205 -4.58 -14.65 -1.24
C ARG A 205 -3.53 -15.14 -2.22
N ARG A 206 -3.93 -15.75 -3.33
CA ARG A 206 -3.01 -16.22 -4.38
C ARG A 206 -2.21 -15.05 -4.98
N VAL A 207 -2.91 -14.00 -5.42
CA VAL A 207 -2.30 -12.81 -6.04
C VAL A 207 -1.40 -12.09 -5.05
N GLN A 208 -1.88 -11.86 -3.82
CA GLN A 208 -1.09 -11.22 -2.77
C GLN A 208 0.16 -12.05 -2.44
N LYS A 209 0.04 -13.38 -2.28
CA LYS A 209 1.20 -14.25 -2.00
C LYS A 209 2.21 -14.23 -3.15
N ALA A 210 1.76 -14.27 -4.40
CA ALA A 210 2.64 -14.22 -5.57
C ALA A 210 3.39 -12.87 -5.67
N PHE A 211 2.73 -11.76 -5.37
CA PHE A 211 3.37 -10.45 -5.35
C PHE A 211 4.37 -10.31 -4.19
N MET A 212 3.99 -10.75 -2.99
CA MET A 212 4.85 -10.73 -1.81
C MET A 212 6.10 -11.61 -2.01
N GLY A 213 5.94 -12.79 -2.62
CA GLY A 213 7.04 -13.72 -2.91
C GLY A 213 7.86 -13.39 -4.15
N GLY A 214 7.54 -12.33 -4.88
CA GLY A 214 8.27 -11.89 -6.07
C GLY A 214 8.03 -12.74 -7.32
N GLN A 215 6.98 -13.57 -7.34
CA GLN A 215 6.53 -14.34 -8.51
C GLN A 215 5.62 -13.54 -9.44
N LEU A 216 5.18 -12.34 -9.03
CA LEU A 216 4.32 -11.45 -9.80
C LEU A 216 4.95 -10.06 -9.86
N ARG A 217 5.24 -9.57 -11.07
CA ARG A 217 5.89 -8.28 -11.28
C ARG A 217 4.92 -7.11 -11.06
N LEU A 218 3.71 -7.22 -11.59
CA LEU A 218 2.69 -6.16 -11.51
C LEU A 218 1.41 -6.65 -10.85
N VAL A 219 0.88 -5.85 -9.92
CA VAL A 219 -0.49 -6.01 -9.42
C VAL A 219 -1.30 -4.81 -9.87
N VAL A 220 -2.39 -5.06 -10.58
CA VAL A 220 -3.36 -4.04 -10.99
C VAL A 220 -4.52 -4.06 -10.01
N ALA A 221 -4.67 -3.04 -9.20
CA ALA A 221 -5.52 -3.07 -8.03
C ALA A 221 -6.43 -1.87 -7.87
N THR A 222 -7.56 -2.08 -7.18
CA THR A 222 -8.24 -0.97 -6.51
C THR A 222 -7.60 -0.72 -5.14
N VAL A 223 -8.02 0.35 -4.45
CA VAL A 223 -7.62 0.71 -3.07
C VAL A 223 -7.71 -0.50 -2.10
N ALA A 224 -8.55 -1.49 -2.40
CA ALA A 224 -8.69 -2.73 -1.63
C ALA A 224 -7.39 -3.54 -1.47
N PHE A 225 -6.40 -3.40 -2.35
CA PHE A 225 -5.09 -4.07 -2.21
C PHE A 225 -4.22 -3.45 -1.12
N GLY A 226 -4.45 -2.17 -0.80
CA GLY A 226 -3.61 -1.45 0.12
C GLY A 226 -3.75 -1.87 1.59
N MET A 227 -4.90 -2.38 2.02
CA MET A 227 -5.09 -2.71 3.42
C MET A 227 -4.25 -3.96 3.78
N GLY A 228 -3.18 -3.77 4.57
CA GLY A 228 -2.33 -4.87 5.06
C GLY A 228 -1.23 -5.35 4.11
N LEU A 229 -0.92 -4.61 3.03
CA LEU A 229 0.27 -4.88 2.22
C LEU A 229 1.52 -4.33 2.91
N ASP A 230 2.44 -5.22 3.29
CA ASP A 230 3.73 -4.86 3.88
C ASP A 230 4.90 -5.51 3.11
N LYS A 231 5.08 -5.07 1.86
CA LYS A 231 6.23 -5.44 1.04
C LYS A 231 7.23 -4.27 1.08
N PRO A 232 8.44 -4.44 1.67
CA PRO A 232 9.38 -3.33 1.84
C PRO A 232 9.93 -2.82 0.50
N ASP A 233 10.01 -3.71 -0.47
CA ASP A 233 10.68 -3.54 -1.74
C ASP A 233 9.73 -3.27 -2.92
N VAL A 234 8.64 -2.53 -2.72
CA VAL A 234 7.80 -2.04 -3.84
C VAL A 234 8.52 -0.91 -4.56
N ARG A 235 8.80 -1.10 -5.86
CA ARG A 235 9.60 -0.18 -6.68
C ARG A 235 8.80 0.80 -7.51
N GLY A 236 7.56 0.44 -7.87
CA GLY A 236 6.69 1.29 -8.67
C GLY A 236 5.29 1.40 -8.08
N VAL A 237 4.74 2.61 -8.05
CA VAL A 237 3.31 2.86 -7.83
C VAL A 237 2.79 3.71 -8.98
N LEU A 238 1.88 3.18 -9.77
CA LEU A 238 1.29 3.85 -10.92
C LEU A 238 -0.18 4.13 -10.62
N HIS A 239 -0.64 5.35 -10.86
CA HIS A 239 -2.03 5.74 -10.75
C HIS A 239 -2.62 5.91 -12.14
N TYR A 240 -3.37 4.90 -12.60
CA TYR A 240 -4.07 4.94 -13.89
C TYR A 240 -5.25 5.92 -13.89
N ASN A 241 -5.82 6.15 -12.70
CA ASN A 241 -6.79 7.20 -12.46
C ASN A 241 -6.37 7.99 -11.22
N MET A 242 -6.79 9.26 -11.19
CA MET A 242 -6.62 10.12 -10.02
C MET A 242 -7.31 9.52 -8.79
N PRO A 243 -6.60 9.40 -7.64
CA PRO A 243 -7.23 9.06 -6.38
C PRO A 243 -8.32 10.05 -5.99
N LYS A 244 -9.28 9.61 -5.18
CA LYS A 244 -10.44 10.45 -4.78
C LYS A 244 -10.05 11.72 -4.02
N ASN A 245 -8.90 11.68 -3.34
CA ASN A 245 -8.37 12.77 -2.52
C ASN A 245 -6.86 12.60 -2.36
N PHE A 246 -6.23 13.68 -1.91
CA PHE A 246 -4.79 13.76 -1.73
C PHE A 246 -4.27 12.78 -0.67
N GLU A 247 -5.02 12.56 0.41
CA GLU A 247 -4.64 11.63 1.47
C GLU A 247 -4.55 10.20 0.96
N SER A 248 -5.48 9.77 0.10
CA SER A 248 -5.43 8.45 -0.55
C SER A 248 -4.19 8.35 -1.43
N TYR A 249 -3.88 9.39 -2.22
CA TYR A 249 -2.67 9.43 -3.04
C TYR A 249 -1.41 9.24 -2.19
N VAL A 250 -1.26 10.01 -1.10
CA VAL A 250 -0.12 9.94 -0.18
C VAL A 250 0.00 8.54 0.45
N GLN A 251 -1.12 7.97 0.89
CA GLN A 251 -1.13 6.63 1.49
C GLN A 251 -0.75 5.54 0.48
N GLU A 252 -1.17 5.69 -0.77
CA GLU A 252 -0.90 4.75 -1.86
C GLU A 252 0.57 4.81 -2.32
N ILE A 253 1.14 6.00 -2.55
CA ILE A 253 2.55 6.13 -2.89
C ILE A 253 3.48 5.74 -1.73
N GLY A 254 3.05 5.93 -0.48
CA GLY A 254 3.79 5.53 0.73
C GLY A 254 3.99 4.02 0.92
N ARG A 255 3.50 3.21 -0.03
CA ARG A 255 3.76 1.77 -0.10
C ARG A 255 5.07 1.45 -0.79
N ALA A 256 5.52 2.34 -1.67
CA ALA A 256 6.78 2.21 -2.38
C ALA A 256 7.96 2.57 -1.47
N GLY A 257 9.13 1.98 -1.73
CA GLY A 257 10.38 2.48 -1.14
C GLY A 257 10.48 2.37 0.38
N ARG A 258 9.79 1.42 1.03
CA ARG A 258 9.83 1.24 2.49
C ARG A 258 11.19 0.75 3.01
N ASP A 259 11.97 0.13 2.13
CA ASP A 259 13.39 -0.21 2.33
C ASP A 259 14.35 0.99 2.20
N GLY A 260 13.82 2.20 1.94
CA GLY A 260 14.61 3.42 1.74
C GLY A 260 15.28 3.53 0.37
N GLN A 261 15.15 2.51 -0.50
CA GLN A 261 15.69 2.56 -1.85
C GLN A 261 14.81 3.41 -2.78
N PRO A 262 15.38 3.95 -3.88
CA PRO A 262 14.61 4.73 -4.84
C PRO A 262 13.38 3.95 -5.35
N ALA A 263 12.23 4.62 -5.35
CA ALA A 263 11.01 4.08 -5.92
C ALA A 263 10.28 5.15 -6.71
N ARG A 264 9.53 4.74 -7.74
CA ARG A 264 8.92 5.66 -8.70
C ARG A 264 7.41 5.64 -8.58
N CYS A 265 6.86 6.84 -8.51
CA CYS A 265 5.42 7.05 -8.53
C CYS A 265 5.06 7.86 -9.77
N HIS A 266 4.04 7.41 -10.49
CA HIS A 266 3.59 8.11 -11.70
C HIS A 266 2.07 8.16 -11.75
N LEU A 267 1.52 9.34 -12.05
CA LEU A 267 0.10 9.59 -12.16
C LEU A 267 -0.27 9.98 -13.59
N PHE A 268 -1.22 9.23 -14.16
CA PHE A 268 -1.87 9.57 -15.43
C PHE A 268 -3.08 10.45 -15.14
N LEU A 269 -3.04 11.71 -15.57
CA LEU A 269 -4.17 12.63 -15.52
C LEU A 269 -5.07 12.45 -16.74
N ASP A 270 -6.37 12.65 -16.52
CA ASP A 270 -7.32 12.71 -17.62
C ASP A 270 -7.14 14.05 -18.37
N PRO A 271 -7.09 14.04 -19.72
CA PRO A 271 -6.93 15.25 -20.52
C PRO A 271 -8.16 16.19 -20.50
N GLN A 272 -9.27 15.75 -19.91
CA GLN A 272 -10.55 16.49 -19.88
C GLN A 272 -10.85 17.15 -18.53
N VAL A 273 -9.83 17.51 -17.76
CA VAL A 273 -10.00 18.32 -16.53
C VAL A 273 -10.10 19.81 -16.88
#